data_AF-A0A6A5QM47-F1
#
_entry.id   AF-A0A6A5QM47-F1
#
_cell.length_a   1.000
_cell.length_b   1.000
_cell.length_c   1.000
_cell.angle_alpha   90.00
_cell.angle_beta   90.00
_cell.angle_gamma   90.00
#
_symmetry.space_group_name_H-M   'P 1'
#
loop_
_entity.id
_entity.type
_entity.pdbx_description
1 polymer ?
#
loop_
_entity_poly.entity_id
_entity_poly.type
_entity_poly.pdbx_seq_one_letter_code
_entity_poly.pdbx_strand_id
1 'polypeptide(L)'
;MKLTAPTVLLLGSLAHTGMGSHVFSHFFDDDFNTLGGNKSFDVGNSKCFNLTGATSVYFTQGALYILDKAKGPYYLHGFNDEDCQSPQDARDKFTDVDIANKLHHPYKIRNATRAASFMWNLQ
;
A
#
# COMPACT_ATOMS: atom_id res chain seq x y z
N MET A 1 40.44 27.53 25.46
CA MET A 1 39.66 27.37 24.23
C MET A 1 38.40 26.57 24.56
N LYS A 2 37.22 27.17 24.43
CA LYS A 2 35.93 26.50 24.60
C LYS A 2 35.38 26.24 23.20
N LEU A 3 35.07 24.99 22.88
CA LEU A 3 34.32 24.61 21.68
C LEU A 3 32.99 24.03 22.14
N THR A 4 31.98 24.87 22.01
CA THR A 4 30.56 24.54 22.17
C THR A 4 30.12 23.81 20.90
N ALA A 5 29.59 22.60 21.00
CA ALA A 5 28.95 21.90 19.89
C ALA A 5 27.45 21.78 20.18
N PRO A 6 26.57 22.39 19.37
CA PRO A 6 25.15 22.07 19.36
C PRO A 6 24.82 21.19 18.15
N THR A 7 24.08 20.10 18.35
CA THR A 7 23.05 19.68 17.38
C THR A 7 22.11 18.66 18.02
N VAL A 8 20.85 19.09 18.10
CA VAL A 8 19.65 18.33 18.41
C VAL A 8 19.13 17.75 17.08
N LEU A 9 18.63 16.51 17.05
CA LEU A 9 17.24 16.15 16.68
C LEU A 9 17.07 14.69 16.22
N LEU A 10 16.17 14.01 16.95
CA LEU A 10 15.06 13.17 16.49
C LEU A 10 15.33 12.08 15.44
N LEU A 11 15.52 10.85 15.93
CA LEU A 11 15.03 9.65 15.25
C LEU A 11 13.61 9.35 15.74
N GLY A 12 12.68 10.17 15.25
CA GLY A 12 11.28 9.82 15.24
C GLY A 12 11.04 8.84 14.10
N SER A 13 10.74 7.60 14.42
CA SER A 13 9.73 6.85 13.66
C SER A 13 8.90 6.10 14.69
N LEU A 14 7.70 6.62 14.91
CA LEU A 14 6.68 5.93 15.68
C LEU A 14 6.37 4.64 14.90
N ALA A 15 6.87 3.50 15.36
CA ALA A 15 6.31 2.22 14.98
C ALA A 15 4.91 2.12 15.62
N HIS A 16 3.94 2.81 15.05
CA HIS A 16 2.53 2.60 15.35
C HIS A 16 2.12 1.28 14.70
N THR A 17 2.51 0.16 15.32
CA THR A 17 1.81 -1.10 15.12
C THR A 17 0.46 -1.03 15.85
N GLY A 18 -0.41 -0.14 15.37
CA GLY A 18 -1.81 -0.20 15.72
C GLY A 18 -2.30 -1.59 15.32
N MET A 19 -2.86 -2.34 16.28
CA MET A 19 -3.60 -3.57 16.02
C MET A 19 -4.85 -3.22 15.19
N GLY A 20 -4.64 -2.88 13.93
CA GLY A 20 -5.67 -2.75 12.91
C GLY A 20 -5.94 -4.15 12.37
N SER A 21 -7.20 -4.51 12.27
CA SER A 21 -7.63 -5.65 11.47
C SER A 21 -6.96 -5.63 10.10
N HIS A 22 -6.22 -6.70 9.76
CA HIS A 22 -5.43 -6.81 8.55
C HIS A 22 -6.29 -6.45 7.33
N VAL A 23 -5.88 -5.38 6.63
CA VAL A 23 -6.46 -4.97 5.36
C VAL A 23 -5.59 -5.58 4.28
N PHE A 24 -6.22 -6.30 3.37
CA PHE A 24 -5.56 -6.90 2.24
C PHE A 24 -5.99 -6.20 0.95
N SER A 25 -5.09 -6.20 -0.02
CA SER A 25 -5.30 -5.67 -1.35
C SER A 25 -5.26 -6.78 -2.39
N HIS A 26 -6.04 -6.61 -3.45
CA HIS A 26 -6.16 -7.51 -4.59
C HIS A 26 -6.05 -6.66 -5.86
N PHE A 27 -5.20 -7.06 -6.79
CA PHE A 27 -4.87 -6.24 -7.96
C PHE A 27 -5.47 -6.81 -9.23
N PHE A 28 -5.82 -5.93 -10.17
CA PHE A 28 -6.37 -6.30 -11.46
C PHE A 28 -5.73 -5.50 -12.59
N ASP A 29 -5.73 -6.08 -13.78
CA ASP A 29 -5.37 -5.41 -15.04
C ASP A 29 -6.55 -4.60 -15.62
N ASP A 30 -6.35 -4.03 -16.81
CA ASP A 30 -7.35 -3.24 -17.54
C ASP A 30 -8.60 -4.06 -17.95
N ASP A 31 -8.46 -5.38 -18.05
CA ASP A 31 -9.53 -6.32 -18.41
C ASP A 31 -10.23 -6.91 -17.16
N PHE A 32 -9.89 -6.41 -15.96
CA PHE A 32 -10.35 -6.90 -14.66
C PHE A 32 -9.94 -8.36 -14.35
N ASN A 33 -8.87 -8.86 -14.97
CA ASN A 33 -8.28 -10.14 -14.56
C ASN A 33 -7.49 -9.94 -13.27
N THR A 34 -7.67 -10.85 -12.30
CA THR A 34 -6.91 -10.81 -11.05
C THR A 34 -5.43 -11.10 -11.31
N LEU A 35 -4.57 -10.20 -10.86
CA LEU A 35 -3.12 -10.35 -10.91
C LEU A 35 -2.60 -10.96 -9.61
N GLY A 36 -1.58 -11.83 -9.71
CA GLY A 36 -1.07 -12.58 -8.56
C GLY A 36 -1.92 -13.80 -8.18
N GLY A 37 -2.95 -14.14 -8.97
CA GLY A 37 -3.83 -15.28 -8.74
C GLY A 37 -4.72 -15.07 -7.51
N ASN A 38 -4.78 -16.07 -6.63
CA ASN A 38 -5.56 -15.99 -5.37
C ASN A 38 -4.78 -15.34 -4.21
N LYS A 39 -3.69 -14.62 -4.50
CA LYS A 39 -2.87 -13.97 -3.48
C LYS A 39 -3.48 -12.63 -3.10
N SER A 40 -3.61 -12.42 -1.80
CA SER A 40 -3.98 -11.14 -1.19
C SER A 40 -2.76 -10.50 -0.55
N PHE A 41 -2.53 -9.22 -0.77
CA PHE A 41 -1.35 -8.51 -0.25
C PHE A 41 -1.73 -7.66 0.96
N ASP A 42 -1.14 -7.96 2.11
CA ASP A 42 -1.37 -7.18 3.34
C ASP A 42 -0.85 -5.75 3.16
N VAL A 43 -1.73 -4.77 3.27
CA VAL A 43 -1.38 -3.34 3.10
C VAL A 43 -0.56 -2.81 4.27
N GLY A 44 -0.54 -3.53 5.41
CA GLY A 44 0.34 -3.25 6.54
C GLY A 44 1.74 -3.83 6.38
N ASN A 45 2.00 -4.58 5.31
CA ASN A 45 3.29 -5.20 5.06
C ASN A 45 4.06 -4.47 3.94
N SER A 46 5.24 -3.98 4.28
CA SER A 46 6.13 -3.24 3.37
C SER A 46 7.06 -4.14 2.54
N LYS A 47 6.69 -5.41 2.32
CA LYS A 47 7.43 -6.28 1.40
C LYS A 47 7.15 -5.90 -0.06
N CYS A 48 8.19 -5.93 -0.89
CA CYS A 48 8.07 -5.77 -2.34
C CYS A 48 7.35 -6.97 -2.98
N PHE A 49 6.57 -6.73 -4.03
CA PHE A 49 5.93 -7.77 -4.83
C PHE A 49 5.74 -7.37 -6.29
N ASN A 50 5.83 -8.36 -7.19
CA ASN A 50 5.81 -8.14 -8.64
C ASN A 50 4.42 -8.40 -9.21
N LEU A 51 3.84 -7.38 -9.83
CA LEU A 51 2.51 -7.40 -10.42
C LEU A 51 2.45 -6.49 -11.65
N THR A 52 3.28 -6.79 -12.64
CA THR A 52 3.31 -6.03 -13.89
C THR A 52 1.91 -5.91 -14.50
N GLY A 53 1.54 -4.70 -14.90
CA GLY A 53 0.26 -4.43 -15.56
C GLY A 53 -0.91 -4.17 -14.62
N ALA A 54 -0.70 -4.04 -13.32
CA ALA A 54 -1.76 -3.64 -12.40
C ALA A 54 -2.25 -2.20 -12.70
N THR A 55 -3.57 -2.06 -12.82
CA THR A 55 -4.24 -0.76 -13.08
C THR A 55 -5.36 -0.46 -12.10
N SER A 56 -5.85 -1.46 -11.37
CA SER A 56 -6.80 -1.26 -10.29
C SER A 56 -6.54 -2.15 -9.08
N VAL A 57 -7.05 -1.74 -7.92
CA VAL A 57 -6.88 -2.41 -6.64
C VAL A 57 -8.18 -2.42 -5.86
N TYR A 58 -8.50 -3.56 -5.26
CA TYR A 58 -9.62 -3.76 -4.34
C TYR A 58 -9.11 -4.11 -2.95
N PHE A 59 -9.84 -3.75 -1.90
CA PHE A 59 -9.43 -3.99 -0.52
C PHE A 59 -10.44 -4.84 0.25
N THR A 60 -9.93 -5.76 1.06
CA THR A 60 -10.70 -6.62 1.99
C THR A 60 -10.15 -6.49 3.40
N GLN A 61 -10.92 -6.87 4.42
CA GLN A 61 -10.42 -6.91 5.80
C GLN A 61 -10.84 -8.19 6.51
N GLY A 62 -9.92 -8.80 7.24
CA GLY A 62 -10.08 -10.11 7.88
C GLY A 62 -10.91 -10.12 9.18
N ALA A 63 -11.75 -9.12 9.46
CA ALA A 63 -12.48 -9.02 10.72
C ALA A 63 -13.97 -9.42 10.57
N LEU A 64 -14.48 -10.09 11.61
CA LEU A 64 -15.92 -10.42 11.78
C LEU A 64 -16.81 -9.18 11.97
N TYR A 65 -16.22 -8.05 12.33
CA TYR A 65 -16.90 -6.77 12.43
C TYR A 65 -16.75 -6.05 11.09
N ILE A 66 -17.87 -5.95 10.37
CA ILE A 66 -18.00 -5.22 9.11
C ILE A 66 -17.80 -3.74 9.45
N LEU A 67 -16.55 -3.27 9.42
CA LEU A 67 -16.30 -1.85 9.30
C LEU A 67 -16.61 -1.48 7.84
N ASP A 68 -17.46 -0.47 7.65
CA ASP A 68 -17.77 0.02 6.31
C ASP A 68 -16.53 0.58 5.62
N LYS A 69 -15.59 1.11 6.41
CA LYS A 69 -14.36 1.72 5.93
C LYS A 69 -13.12 1.26 6.68
N ALA A 70 -12.03 1.16 5.94
CA ALA A 70 -10.69 0.91 6.45
C ALA A 70 -10.10 2.19 7.09
N LYS A 71 -9.33 2.03 8.16
CA LYS A 71 -8.67 3.14 8.89
C LYS A 71 -7.44 3.73 8.17
N GLY A 72 -7.45 3.80 6.83
CA GLY A 72 -6.34 4.39 6.04
C GLY A 72 -5.97 5.83 6.43
N PRO A 73 -4.90 6.41 5.87
CA PRO A 73 -4.51 6.23 4.47
C PRO A 73 -3.52 5.08 4.21
N TYR A 74 -3.64 4.46 3.03
CA TYR A 74 -2.68 3.48 2.52
C TYR A 74 -1.93 4.06 1.34
N TYR A 75 -0.61 3.88 1.31
CA TYR A 75 0.23 4.35 0.22
C TYR A 75 0.78 3.18 -0.58
N LEU A 76 0.46 3.15 -1.87
CA LEU A 76 1.02 2.21 -2.82
C LEU A 76 2.16 2.88 -3.57
N HIS A 77 3.34 2.30 -3.48
CA HIS A 77 4.50 2.72 -4.25
C HIS A 77 4.67 1.79 -5.44
N GLY A 78 4.90 2.36 -6.62
CA GLY A 78 5.24 1.64 -7.84
C GLY A 78 6.70 1.86 -8.21
N PHE A 79 7.33 0.81 -8.71
CA PHE A 79 8.72 0.80 -9.16
C PHE A 79 8.83 0.21 -10.55
N ASN A 80 9.75 0.75 -11.36
CA ASN A 80 10.03 0.26 -12.70
C ASN A 80 10.87 -1.03 -12.70
N ASP A 81 11.59 -1.32 -11.62
CA ASP A 81 12.33 -2.56 -11.43
C ASP A 81 11.49 -3.64 -10.71
N GLU A 82 11.96 -4.87 -10.76
CA GLU A 82 11.26 -6.04 -10.21
C GLU A 82 11.55 -6.29 -8.72
N ASP A 83 12.41 -5.50 -8.07
CA ASP A 83 12.86 -5.79 -6.70
C ASP A 83 12.70 -4.58 -5.75
N CYS A 84 11.99 -3.53 -6.19
CA CYS A 84 11.79 -2.28 -5.44
C CYS A 84 13.12 -1.66 -4.93
N GLN A 85 14.22 -1.85 -5.67
CA GLN A 85 15.53 -1.31 -5.30
C GLN A 85 15.74 0.09 -5.87
N SER A 86 15.08 0.38 -6.98
CA SER A 86 15.02 1.70 -7.57
C SER A 86 14.33 2.71 -6.65
N PRO A 87 14.67 4.01 -6.75
CA PRO A 87 13.85 5.05 -6.13
C PRO A 87 12.39 4.89 -6.56
N GLN A 88 11.47 5.14 -5.63
CA GLN A 88 10.03 5.06 -5.92
C GLN A 88 9.67 5.97 -7.09
N ASP A 89 9.24 5.39 -8.20
CA ASP A 89 8.90 6.13 -9.42
C ASP A 89 7.52 6.81 -9.30
N ALA A 90 6.62 6.19 -8.55
CA ALA A 90 5.25 6.66 -8.41
C ALA A 90 4.63 6.28 -7.06
N ARG A 91 3.63 7.07 -6.64
CA ARG A 91 2.87 6.82 -5.41
C ARG A 91 1.39 7.14 -5.59
N ASP A 92 0.54 6.21 -5.18
CA ASP A 92 -0.89 6.40 -5.01
C ASP A 92 -1.27 6.39 -3.53
N LYS A 93 -2.24 7.23 -3.17
CA LYS A 93 -2.79 7.31 -1.81
C LYS A 93 -4.25 6.89 -1.84
N PHE A 94 -4.61 5.94 -1.00
CA PHE A 94 -5.97 5.45 -0.83
C PHE A 94 -6.48 5.86 0.56
N THR A 95 -7.51 6.70 0.60
CA THR A 95 -8.22 7.12 1.82
C THR A 95 -9.67 6.69 1.74
N ASP A 96 -10.36 6.61 2.88
CA ASP A 96 -11.78 6.24 2.93
C ASP A 96 -12.09 4.94 2.17
N VAL A 97 -11.19 3.96 2.26
CA VAL A 97 -11.31 2.69 1.53
C VAL A 97 -12.53 1.93 2.05
N ASP A 98 -13.51 1.73 1.18
CA ASP A 98 -14.71 0.95 1.43
C ASP A 98 -14.34 -0.54 1.42
N ILE A 99 -14.68 -1.22 2.51
CA ILE A 99 -14.48 -2.67 2.66
C ILE A 99 -15.82 -3.42 2.72
N ALA A 100 -16.92 -2.72 3.01
CA ALA A 100 -18.25 -3.33 3.08
C ALA A 100 -18.75 -3.77 1.70
N ASN A 101 -18.42 -3.02 0.65
CA ASN A 101 -18.92 -3.29 -0.69
C ASN A 101 -18.00 -4.26 -1.45
N LYS A 102 -18.15 -5.55 -1.14
CA LYS A 102 -17.37 -6.63 -1.72
C LYS A 102 -17.49 -6.61 -3.26
N LEU A 103 -16.37 -6.37 -3.94
CA LEU A 103 -16.11 -6.56 -5.38
C LEU A 103 -16.67 -5.54 -6.38
N HIS A 104 -17.57 -4.62 -6.01
CA HIS A 104 -18.25 -3.82 -7.04
C HIS A 104 -17.51 -2.57 -7.54
N HIS A 105 -16.49 -2.08 -6.82
CA HIS A 105 -15.80 -0.85 -7.20
C HIS A 105 -14.30 -0.88 -6.84
N PRO A 106 -13.45 -1.54 -7.66
CA PRO A 106 -12.01 -1.43 -7.47
C PRO A 106 -11.54 0.01 -7.69
N TYR A 107 -10.57 0.43 -6.89
CA TYR A 107 -9.95 1.75 -6.99
C TYR A 107 -8.94 1.76 -8.13
N LYS A 108 -8.99 2.78 -8.98
CA LYS A 108 -7.97 2.97 -10.02
C LYS A 108 -6.64 3.36 -9.38
N ILE A 109 -5.58 2.66 -9.77
CA ILE A 109 -4.21 3.12 -9.59
C ILE A 109 -4.03 4.26 -10.61
N ARG A 110 -3.49 5.40 -10.20
CA ARG A 110 -3.37 6.57 -11.08
C ARG A 110 -1.93 6.82 -11.46
N ASN A 111 -1.06 6.87 -10.45
CA ASN A 111 0.32 7.27 -10.65
C ASN A 111 1.23 6.05 -10.85
N ALA A 112 1.03 4.98 -10.07
CA ALA A 112 1.81 3.75 -10.12
C ALA A 112 1.28 2.75 -11.16
N THR A 113 0.55 3.21 -12.17
CA THR A 113 -0.01 2.33 -13.20
C THR A 113 1.12 1.66 -13.98
N ARG A 114 0.98 0.35 -14.22
CA ARG A 114 1.94 -0.44 -15.01
C ARG A 114 3.36 -0.47 -14.44
N ALA A 115 3.56 -0.15 -13.17
CA ALA A 115 4.81 -0.46 -12.48
C ALA A 115 5.10 -1.98 -12.56
N ALA A 116 6.39 -2.33 -12.54
CA ALA A 116 6.82 -3.72 -12.56
C ALA A 116 6.63 -4.37 -11.18
N SER A 117 6.96 -3.63 -10.12
CA SER A 117 6.78 -4.06 -8.74
C SER A 117 6.16 -2.96 -7.88
N PHE A 118 5.67 -3.38 -6.72
CA PHE A 118 4.91 -2.55 -5.80
C PHE A 118 5.31 -2.80 -4.35
N MET A 119 5.08 -1.80 -3.51
CA MET A 119 5.25 -1.90 -2.06
C MET A 119 4.20 -1.06 -1.34
N TRP A 120 3.59 -1.62 -0.29
CA TRP A 120 2.70 -0.86 0.59
C TRP A 120 3.47 -0.16 1.70
N ASN A 121 2.98 1.00 2.13
CA ASN A 121 3.48 1.68 3.31
C ASN A 121 2.33 2.29 4.12
N LEU A 122 2.44 2.16 5.45
CA LEU A 122 1.59 2.84 6.42
C LEU A 122 2.36 4.09 6.88
N GLN A 123 1.77 5.28 6.73
CA GLN A 123 2.30 6.50 7.36
C GLN A 123 1.58 6.80 8.66
#